data_AF-A0A970IVM5-F1
#
_entry.id   AF-A0A970IVM5-F1
#
_cell.length_a   1.000
_cell.length_b   1.000
_cell.length_c   1.000
_cell.angle_alpha   90.00
_cell.angle_beta   90.00
_cell.angle_gamma   90.00
#
_symmetry.space_group_name_H-M   'P 1'
#
loop_
_entity.id
_entity.type
_entity.pdbx_description
1 polymer ?
#
loop_
_entity_poly.entity_id
_entity_poly.type
_entity_poly.pdbx_seq_one_letter_code
_entity_poly.pdbx_strand_id
1 'polypeptide(L)'
;MENSLKAIIIGAGVVITMIVVSIGFLLMRSGQSTAQNAINRLDQISSEMSESQYTMYDGMEIRGSEVVNVLRKYKDEYIGIYVKTKKSTNGVWYVYDVTL
;
A
#
# COMPACT_ATOMS: atom_id res chain seq x y z
N MET A 1 -8.20 37.55 -51.66
CA MET A 1 -8.86 36.25 -51.38
C MET A 1 -7.86 35.13 -51.10
N GLU A 2 -6.77 34.99 -51.87
CA GLU A 2 -5.80 33.89 -51.66
C GLU A 2 -5.10 33.90 -50.28
N ASN A 3 -4.75 35.08 -49.76
CA ASN A 3 -4.12 35.21 -48.43
C ASN A 3 -5.08 34.92 -47.27
N SER A 4 -6.37 35.21 -47.43
CA SER A 4 -7.39 34.90 -46.43
C SER A 4 -7.63 33.40 -46.31
N LEU A 5 -7.61 32.68 -47.45
CA LEU A 5 -7.73 31.22 -47.46
C LEU A 5 -6.52 30.55 -46.78
N LYS A 6 -5.29 31.02 -47.06
CA LYS A 6 -4.08 30.52 -46.40
C LYS A 6 -4.10 30.78 -44.90
N ALA A 7 -4.57 31.95 -44.46
CA ALA A 7 -4.73 32.27 -43.04
C ALA A 7 -5.75 31.36 -42.33
N ILE A 8 -6.87 31.04 -43.00
CA ILE A 8 -7.88 30.10 -42.46
C ILE A 8 -7.30 28.69 -42.31
N ILE A 9 -6.54 28.21 -43.30
CA ILE A 9 -5.92 26.88 -43.26
C ILE A 9 -4.90 26.79 -42.12
N ILE A 10 -4.08 27.82 -41.93
CA ILE A 10 -3.11 27.89 -40.83
C ILE A 10 -3.83 27.93 -39.48
N GLY A 11 -4.89 28.75 -39.36
CA GLY A 11 -5.70 28.83 -38.14
C GLY A 11 -6.34 27.48 -37.77
N ALA A 12 -6.90 26.77 -38.74
CA ALA A 12 -7.45 25.43 -38.54
C ALA A 12 -6.37 24.44 -38.06
N GLY A 13 -5.16 24.49 -38.62
CA GLY A 13 -4.03 23.65 -38.20
C GLY A 13 -3.61 23.90 -36.75
N VAL A 14 -3.57 25.15 -36.31
CA VAL A 14 -3.26 25.51 -34.91
C VAL A 14 -4.33 25.00 -33.95
N VAL A 15 -5.61 25.12 -34.31
CA VAL A 15 -6.71 24.62 -33.47
C VAL A 15 -6.65 23.10 -33.32
N ILE A 16 -6.44 22.37 -34.42
CA ILE A 16 -6.37 20.90 -34.41
C ILE A 16 -5.18 20.42 -33.55
N THR A 17 -4.00 21.03 -33.72
CA THR A 17 -2.82 20.68 -32.92
C THR A 17 -3.04 20.92 -31.43
N MET A 18 -3.69 22.02 -31.05
CA MET A 18 -4.02 22.32 -29.65
C MET A 18 -4.96 21.28 -29.03
N ILE A 19 -5.94 20.77 -29.80
CA ILE A 19 -6.85 19.71 -29.35
C ILE A 19 -6.07 18.42 -29.10
N VAL A 20 -5.21 18.00 -30.03
CA VAL A 20 -4.42 16.77 -29.90
C VAL A 20 -3.51 16.82 -28.67
N VAL A 21 -2.81 17.93 -28.48
CA VAL A 21 -1.93 18.13 -27.31
C VAL A 21 -2.74 18.07 -26.01
N SER A 22 -3.92 18.69 -25.98
CA SER A 22 -4.80 18.68 -24.80
C SER A 22 -5.24 17.25 -24.44
N ILE A 23 -5.62 16.44 -25.43
CA ILE A 23 -5.98 15.03 -25.20
C ILE A 23 -4.77 14.25 -24.67
N GLY A 24 -3.58 14.49 -25.23
CA GLY A 24 -2.34 13.87 -24.75
C GLY A 24 -2.06 14.18 -23.27
N PHE A 25 -2.23 15.44 -22.86
CA PHE A 25 -2.08 15.83 -21.45
C PHE A 25 -3.14 15.19 -20.54
N LEU A 26 -4.39 15.06 -21.00
CA LEU A 26 -5.45 14.40 -20.23
C LEU A 26 -5.14 12.91 -20.01
N LEU A 27 -4.66 12.22 -21.05
CA LEU A 27 -4.26 10.81 -20.96
C LEU A 27 -3.01 10.62 -20.07
N MET A 28 -2.05 11.54 -20.16
CA MET A 28 -0.87 11.50 -19.28
C MET A 28 -1.28 11.69 -17.82
N ARG A 29 -2.18 12.65 -17.54
CA ARG A 29 -2.67 12.90 -16.18
C ARG A 29 -3.50 11.74 -15.64
N SER A 30 -4.36 11.13 -16.45
CA SER A 30 -5.13 9.95 -16.03
C SER A 30 -4.25 8.72 -15.84
N GLY A 31 -3.22 8.55 -16.68
CA GLY A 31 -2.20 7.52 -16.51
C GLY A 31 -1.42 7.71 -15.21
N GLN A 32 -0.94 8.92 -14.93
CA GLN A 32 -0.26 9.27 -13.68
C GLN A 32 -1.16 9.04 -12.45
N SER A 33 -2.43 9.47 -12.48
CA SER A 33 -3.34 9.24 -11.35
C SER A 33 -3.63 7.75 -11.14
N THR A 34 -3.75 6.98 -12.22
CA THR A 34 -3.96 5.53 -12.15
C THR A 34 -2.73 4.81 -11.60
N ALA A 35 -1.53 5.20 -12.05
CA ALA A 35 -0.28 4.69 -11.54
C ALA A 35 -0.11 5.02 -10.05
N GLN A 36 -0.41 6.26 -9.64
CA GLN A 36 -0.35 6.65 -8.23
C GLN A 36 -1.35 5.84 -7.38
N ASN A 37 -2.57 5.63 -7.86
CA ASN A 37 -3.55 4.79 -7.17
C ASN A 37 -3.10 3.33 -7.07
N ALA A 38 -2.42 2.80 -8.10
CA ALA A 38 -1.85 1.47 -8.06
C ALA A 38 -0.72 1.36 -7.03
N ILE A 39 0.19 2.34 -6.99
CA ILE A 39 1.27 2.41 -6.00
C ILE A 39 0.69 2.45 -4.58
N ASN A 40 -0.28 3.34 -4.32
CA ASN A 40 -0.90 3.47 -3.00
C ASN A 40 -1.57 2.15 -2.55
N ARG A 41 -2.21 1.42 -3.48
CA ARG A 41 -2.78 0.11 -3.19
C ARG A 41 -1.70 -0.94 -2.91
N LEU A 42 -0.57 -0.91 -3.61
CA LEU A 42 0.56 -1.81 -3.34
C LEU A 42 1.18 -1.54 -1.98
N ASP A 43 1.30 -0.26 -1.58
CA ASP A 43 1.79 0.11 -0.25
C ASP A 43 0.83 -0.37 0.84
N GLN A 44 -0.48 -0.20 0.63
CA GLN A 44 -1.50 -0.73 1.54
C GLN A 44 -1.44 -2.26 1.63
N ILE A 45 -1.37 -2.98 0.50
CA ILE A 45 -1.25 -4.45 0.49
C ILE A 45 0.03 -4.90 1.19
N SER A 46 1.14 -4.19 0.97
CA SER A 46 2.41 -4.49 1.64
C SER A 46 2.31 -4.29 3.15
N SER A 47 1.64 -3.21 3.59
CA SER A 47 1.35 -2.94 5.00
C SER A 47 0.45 -4.02 5.60
N GLU A 48 -0.65 -4.37 4.94
CA GLU A 48 -1.58 -5.42 5.38
C GLU A 48 -0.90 -6.79 5.42
N MET A 49 -0.04 -7.11 4.45
CA MET A 49 0.72 -8.35 4.44
C MET A 49 1.74 -8.40 5.58
N SER A 50 2.38 -7.27 5.90
CA SER A 50 3.26 -7.15 7.07
C SER A 50 2.48 -7.38 8.36
N GLU A 51 1.31 -6.75 8.52
CA GLU A 51 0.46 -6.91 9.70
C GLU A 51 -0.11 -8.34 9.83
N SER A 52 -0.48 -8.95 8.70
CA SER A 52 -0.99 -10.33 8.64
C SER A 52 -0.02 -11.36 9.21
N GLN A 53 1.29 -11.15 9.07
CA GLN A 53 2.28 -12.08 9.64
C GLN A 53 2.28 -12.09 11.17
N TYR A 54 1.82 -11.02 11.81
CA TYR A 54 1.74 -10.90 13.26
C TYR A 54 0.36 -11.31 13.79
N THR A 55 -0.71 -11.13 13.01
CA THR A 55 -2.07 -11.55 13.40
C THR A 55 -2.38 -13.01 13.08
N MET A 56 -1.50 -13.72 12.36
CA MET A 56 -1.67 -15.15 12.05
C MET A 56 -1.86 -16.02 13.30
N TYR A 57 -1.38 -15.60 14.47
CA TYR A 57 -1.52 -16.34 15.72
C TYR A 57 -2.60 -15.77 16.66
N ASP A 58 -3.28 -14.70 16.26
CA ASP A 58 -4.31 -14.07 17.08
C ASP A 58 -5.55 -14.97 17.19
N GLY A 59 -6.05 -15.15 18.40
CA GLY A 59 -7.23 -15.98 18.70
C GLY A 59 -7.09 -17.50 18.54
N MET A 60 -5.93 -18.03 18.12
CA MET A 60 -5.71 -19.48 17.99
C MET A 60 -5.16 -20.13 19.26
N GLU A 61 -5.75 -21.27 19.68
CA GLU A 61 -5.20 -22.13 20.73
C GLU A 61 -4.08 -22.99 20.14
N ILE A 62 -2.85 -22.49 20.19
CA ILE A 62 -1.65 -23.19 19.74
C ILE A 62 -0.95 -23.95 20.87
N ARG A 63 -0.18 -24.98 20.53
CA ARG A 63 0.57 -25.77 21.51
C ARG A 63 1.71 -24.94 22.10
N GLY A 64 2.08 -25.23 23.36
CA GLY A 64 3.19 -24.54 24.02
C GLY A 64 4.52 -24.60 23.25
N SER A 65 4.77 -25.69 22.52
CA SER A 65 5.94 -25.81 21.63
C SER A 65 5.92 -24.82 20.45
N GLU A 66 4.74 -24.51 19.92
CA GLU A 66 4.57 -23.54 18.84
C GLU A 66 4.79 -22.12 19.36
N VAL A 67 4.26 -21.80 20.54
CA VAL A 67 4.52 -20.51 21.22
C VAL A 67 6.03 -20.30 21.40
N VAL A 68 6.76 -21.30 21.90
CA VAL A 68 8.21 -21.21 22.09
C VAL A 68 8.96 -20.99 20.77
N ASN A 69 8.52 -21.65 19.68
CA ASN A 69 9.12 -21.45 18.36
C ASN A 69 8.89 -20.03 17.83
N VAL A 70 7.69 -19.48 18.02
CA VAL A 70 7.34 -18.10 17.66
C VAL A 70 8.18 -17.10 18.47
N LEU A 71 8.29 -17.30 19.79
CA LEU A 71 9.14 -16.46 20.65
C LEU A 71 10.61 -16.47 20.21
N ARG A 72 11.12 -17.63 19.77
CA ARG A 72 12.50 -17.73 19.25
C ARG A 72 12.66 -17.07 17.89
N LYS A 73 11.64 -17.13 17.02
CA LYS A 73 11.66 -16.53 15.69
C LYS A 73 11.77 -15.01 15.77
N TYR A 74 11.01 -14.39 16.67
CA TYR A 74 10.89 -12.93 16.77
C TYR A 74 11.69 -12.30 17.93
N LYS A 75 12.63 -13.05 18.53
CA LYS A 75 13.38 -12.60 19.72
C LYS A 75 14.21 -11.32 19.51
N ASP A 76 14.64 -11.08 18.27
CA ASP A 76 15.52 -9.95 17.90
C ASP A 76 14.72 -8.81 17.24
N GLU A 77 13.41 -8.98 17.07
CA GLU A 77 12.53 -7.99 16.47
C GLU A 77 11.88 -7.10 17.54
N TYR A 78 11.61 -5.83 17.20
CA TYR A 78 10.98 -4.88 18.11
C TYR A 78 9.46 -5.09 18.18
N ILE A 79 9.05 -6.24 18.73
CA ILE A 79 7.65 -6.62 18.91
C ILE A 79 7.38 -7.14 20.33
N GLY A 80 6.17 -6.92 20.84
CA GLY A 80 5.72 -7.51 22.11
C GLY A 80 4.81 -8.72 21.86
N ILE A 81 5.11 -9.85 22.50
CA ILE A 81 4.30 -11.07 22.38
C ILE A 81 3.62 -11.36 23.72
N TYR A 82 2.30 -11.27 23.76
CA TYR A 82 1.51 -11.56 24.96
C TYR A 82 0.93 -12.97 24.93
N VAL A 83 1.29 -13.78 25.93
CA VAL A 83 0.86 -15.18 26.01
C VAL A 83 -0.05 -15.38 27.21
N LYS A 84 -1.31 -15.76 26.97
CA LYS A 84 -2.27 -16.21 27.99
C LYS A 84 -2.35 -17.74 27.99
N THR A 85 -2.36 -18.36 29.16
CA THR A 85 -2.52 -19.81 29.29
C THR A 85 -3.60 -20.13 30.33
N LYS A 86 -4.16 -21.35 30.32
CA LYS A 86 -5.13 -21.78 31.33
C LYS A 86 -4.55 -21.78 32.76
N LYS A 87 -3.23 -21.84 32.91
CA LYS A 87 -2.51 -21.75 34.21
C LYS A 87 -2.21 -20.29 34.62
N SER A 88 -2.04 -19.39 33.65
CA SER A 88 -1.76 -17.97 33.87
C SER A 88 -2.77 -17.13 33.09
N THR A 89 -3.87 -16.80 33.75
CA THR A 89 -4.99 -16.02 33.20
C THR A 89 -4.63 -14.56 32.95
N ASN A 90 -3.69 -14.01 33.73
CA ASN A 90 -3.20 -12.64 33.57
C ASN A 90 -2.18 -12.50 32.43
N GLY A 91 -1.75 -13.62 31.83
CA GLY A 91 -0.79 -13.66 30.74
C GLY A 91 0.59 -13.09 31.11
N VAL A 92 1.56 -13.26 30.20
CA VAL A 92 2.92 -12.73 30.36
C VAL A 92 3.39 -12.18 29.01
N TRP A 93 4.05 -11.02 29.05
CA TRP A 93 4.73 -10.44 27.89
C TRP A 93 6.12 -11.04 27.72
N TYR A 94 6.48 -11.31 26.47
CA TYR A 94 7.80 -11.77 26.06
C TYR A 94 8.36 -10.85 24.98
N VAL A 95 9.69 -10.86 24.84
CA VAL A 95 10.48 -9.98 23.95
C VAL A 95 10.50 -8.53 24.44
N TYR A 96 9.42 -7.78 24.24
CA TYR A 96 9.23 -6.43 24.78
C TYR A 96 7.89 -6.31 25.50
N ASP A 97 7.87 -5.52 26.58
CA ASP A 97 6.64 -5.16 27.28
C ASP A 97 5.99 -3.96 26.59
N VAL A 98 4.71 -4.07 26.25
CA VAL A 98 3.92 -3.00 25.63
C VAL A 98 3.00 -2.44 26.69
N THR A 99 3.48 -1.41 27.40
CA THR A 99 2.65 -0.56 28.24
C THR A 99 1.95 0.47 27.37
N LEU A 100 0.62 0.38 27.28
CA LEU A 100 -0.25 1.39 26.66
C LEU A 100 -0.18 2.73 27.40
#